data_AF-A0ABD0W0R6-F1
#
_entry.id   AF-A0ABD0W0R6-F1
#
_cell.length_a   1.000
_cell.length_b   1.000
_cell.length_c   1.000
_cell.angle_alpha   90.00
_cell.angle_beta   90.00
_cell.angle_gamma   90.00
#
_symmetry.space_group_name_H-M   'P 1'
#
loop_
_entity.id
_entity.type
_entity.pdbx_description
1 polymer ?
#
loop_
_entity_poly.entity_id
_entity_poly.type
_entity_poly.pdbx_seq_one_letter_code
_entity_poly.pdbx_strand_id
1 'polypeptide(L)'
;MRLREEFSETFDIYGAVVKYIHRYAHWDLLWHSRLMPTLGQSRGKLIILQDFAGPDLGMRYSSLDIGDAWKVPTLLHVAEKWNRVYEHLELAAVGNRAHIYLTYSSGAGLFACPNAVAKRINARLYDYLTAHLGQSVHFGIIAMDYPAAPLVQMIIGFN
;
A
#
# COMPACT_ATOMS: atom_id res chain seq x y z
N MET A 1 7.01 4.86 -3.22
CA MET A 1 6.56 4.65 -4.61
C MET A 1 6.74 3.19 -4.96
N ARG A 2 5.64 2.43 -5.12
CA ARG A 2 5.70 1.06 -5.63
C ARG A 2 5.96 1.10 -7.13
N LEU A 3 6.98 0.39 -7.58
CA LEU A 3 7.27 0.19 -9.00
C LEU A 3 7.00 -1.26 -9.33
N ARG A 4 6.12 -1.48 -10.29
CA ARG A 4 5.72 -2.79 -10.77
C ARG A 4 5.58 -2.74 -12.28
N GLU A 5 5.92 -3.83 -12.93
CA GLU A 5 5.63 -4.04 -14.34
C GLU A 5 4.21 -4.61 -14.48
N GLU A 6 3.27 -3.80 -15.00
CA GLU A 6 1.87 -4.21 -15.20
C GLU A 6 1.65 -4.93 -16.54
N PHE A 7 2.40 -4.55 -17.56
CA PHE A 7 2.43 -5.16 -18.88
C PHE A 7 3.82 -5.00 -19.47
N SER A 8 4.34 -6.04 -20.11
CA SER A 8 5.68 -5.99 -20.70
C SER A 8 5.81 -6.80 -21.97
N GLU A 9 6.56 -6.23 -22.90
CA GLU A 9 7.09 -6.91 -24.08
C GLU A 9 8.60 -7.18 -23.94
N THR A 10 9.27 -6.47 -23.02
CA THR A 10 10.75 -6.49 -22.88
C THR A 10 11.23 -7.26 -21.66
N PHE A 11 10.38 -7.40 -20.63
CA PHE A 11 10.67 -8.01 -19.33
C PHE A 11 11.89 -7.38 -18.63
N ASP A 12 12.21 -6.12 -18.93
CA ASP A 12 13.36 -5.38 -18.39
C ASP A 12 12.95 -4.01 -17.82
N ILE A 13 12.03 -4.03 -16.87
CA ILE A 13 11.70 -2.82 -16.09
C ILE A 13 12.92 -2.27 -15.32
N TYR A 14 13.85 -3.12 -14.88
CA TYR A 14 15.04 -2.66 -14.15
C TYR A 14 15.90 -1.73 -15.02
N GLY A 15 16.30 -2.18 -16.21
CA GLY A 15 17.08 -1.39 -17.15
C GLY A 15 16.37 -0.10 -17.55
N ALA A 16 15.06 -0.17 -17.78
CA ALA A 16 14.23 1.00 -18.10
C ALA A 16 14.24 2.05 -16.98
N VAL A 17 14.02 1.64 -15.72
CA VAL A 17 14.00 2.55 -14.57
C VAL A 17 15.38 3.14 -14.31
N VAL A 18 16.44 2.32 -14.30
CA VAL A 18 17.81 2.80 -14.07
C VAL A 18 18.23 3.79 -15.15
N LYS A 19 17.94 3.49 -16.43
CA LYS A 19 18.19 4.41 -17.54
C LYS A 19 17.44 5.73 -17.39
N TYR A 20 16.19 5.68 -16.94
CA TYR A 20 15.40 6.89 -16.68
C TYR A 20 16.03 7.73 -15.57
N ILE A 21 16.38 7.09 -14.44
CA ILE A 21 17.00 7.78 -13.30
C ILE A 21 18.30 8.45 -13.73
N HIS A 22 19.19 7.74 -14.42
CA HIS A 22 20.45 8.31 -14.91
C HIS A 22 20.26 9.52 -15.84
N ARG A 23 19.18 9.57 -16.60
CA ARG A 23 18.97 10.58 -17.63
C ARG A 23 18.20 11.79 -17.13
N TYR A 24 17.28 11.60 -16.20
CA TYR A 24 16.27 12.61 -15.83
C TYR A 24 16.13 12.84 -14.32
N ALA A 25 16.78 12.03 -13.48
CA ALA A 25 16.69 12.18 -12.03
C ALA A 25 18.07 12.18 -11.38
N HIS A 26 18.09 12.39 -10.07
CA HIS A 26 19.29 12.30 -9.27
C HIS A 26 19.15 11.20 -8.21
N TRP A 27 20.21 10.41 -8.05
CA TRP A 27 20.23 9.26 -7.14
C TRP A 27 20.09 9.64 -5.66
N ASP A 28 20.52 10.84 -5.29
CA ASP A 28 20.41 11.39 -3.94
C ASP A 28 18.96 11.69 -3.52
N LEU A 29 18.07 11.98 -4.49
CA LEU A 29 16.63 12.14 -4.29
C LEU A 29 15.90 10.81 -4.11
N LEU A 30 16.60 9.68 -4.25
CA LEU A 30 16.02 8.34 -4.12
C LEU A 30 16.57 7.65 -2.87
N TRP A 31 15.72 6.90 -2.18
CA TRP A 31 16.18 5.86 -1.28
C TRP A 31 16.32 4.56 -2.05
N HIS A 32 17.56 4.23 -2.38
CA HIS A 32 17.92 3.07 -3.21
C HIS A 32 18.56 1.93 -2.40
N SER A 33 18.28 1.87 -1.09
CA SER A 33 18.71 0.79 -0.20
C SER A 33 17.58 -0.22 0.01
N ARG A 34 17.95 -1.49 0.21
CA ARG A 34 17.02 -2.56 0.63
C ARG A 34 16.47 -2.36 2.04
N LEU A 35 17.20 -1.62 2.88
CA LEU A 35 16.84 -1.43 4.29
C LEU A 35 15.69 -0.44 4.44
N MET A 36 14.92 -0.61 5.51
CA MET A 36 13.88 0.34 5.89
C MET A 36 14.51 1.68 6.33
N PRO A 37 14.18 2.80 5.66
CA PRO A 37 14.67 4.11 6.09
C PRO A 37 13.94 4.56 7.35
N THR A 38 14.63 5.31 8.19
CA THR A 38 13.96 6.12 9.22
C THR A 38 13.23 7.31 8.59
N LEU A 39 12.30 7.92 9.32
CA LEU A 39 11.61 9.13 8.86
C LEU A 39 12.58 10.28 8.54
N GLY A 40 13.70 10.40 9.28
CA GLY A 40 14.71 11.41 9.00
C GLY A 40 15.44 11.17 7.67
N GLN A 41 15.72 9.91 7.35
CA GLN A 41 16.38 9.53 6.09
C GLN A 41 15.44 9.62 4.88
N SER A 42 14.13 9.44 5.07
CA SER A 42 13.15 9.45 3.99
C SER A 42 12.67 10.85 3.59
N ARG A 43 12.76 11.85 4.47
CA ARG A 43 12.34 13.23 4.17
C ARG A 43 13.07 13.77 2.94
N GLY A 44 12.30 14.31 1.99
CA GLY A 44 12.82 14.87 0.75
C GLY A 44 13.23 13.84 -0.30
N LYS A 45 13.00 12.53 -0.06
CA LYS A 45 13.37 11.46 -0.99
C LYS A 45 12.17 10.64 -1.44
N LEU A 46 12.24 10.08 -2.64
CA LEU A 46 11.34 9.03 -3.09
C LEU A 46 11.87 7.67 -2.64
N ILE A 47 11.06 6.96 -1.86
CA ILE A 47 11.37 5.60 -1.45
C ILE A 47 10.93 4.63 -2.55
N ILE A 48 11.89 3.92 -3.13
CA ILE A 48 11.59 2.90 -4.14
C ILE A 48 11.15 1.62 -3.42
N LEU A 49 9.94 1.19 -3.73
CA LEU A 49 9.39 -0.09 -3.34
C LEU A 49 9.32 -0.98 -4.57
N GLN A 50 10.33 -1.83 -4.72
CA GLN A 50 10.59 -2.64 -5.90
C GLN A 50 9.72 -3.89 -5.90
N ASP A 51 8.77 -3.94 -6.83
CA ASP A 51 7.89 -5.08 -7.10
C ASP A 51 8.16 -5.64 -8.50
N PHE A 52 9.43 -5.95 -8.75
CA PHE A 52 9.92 -6.57 -9.99
C PHE A 52 11.26 -7.27 -9.74
N ALA A 53 11.60 -8.22 -10.62
CA ALA A 53 12.84 -8.98 -10.56
C ALA A 53 14.06 -8.16 -11.05
N GLY A 54 15.25 -8.53 -10.60
CA GLY A 54 16.50 -7.86 -10.98
C GLY A 54 17.30 -7.36 -9.78
N PRO A 55 18.40 -6.62 -10.01
CA PRO A 55 19.24 -6.08 -8.95
C PRO A 55 18.48 -5.12 -8.04
N ASP A 56 19.08 -4.80 -6.90
CA ASP A 56 18.45 -3.94 -5.92
C ASP A 56 18.47 -2.50 -6.32
N LEU A 57 17.28 -1.93 -6.41
CA LEU A 57 17.06 -0.52 -6.62
C LEU A 57 16.38 0.14 -5.41
N GLY A 58 15.83 -0.65 -4.49
CA GLY A 58 15.15 -0.15 -3.30
C GLY A 58 14.70 -1.29 -2.38
N MET A 59 13.76 -0.97 -1.49
CA MET A 59 13.14 -1.98 -0.63
C MET A 59 12.33 -2.97 -1.46
N ARG A 60 12.35 -4.25 -1.08
CA ARG A 60 11.56 -5.26 -1.79
C ARG A 60 10.10 -5.15 -1.37
N TYR A 61 9.19 -5.10 -2.34
CA TYR A 61 7.76 -5.14 -2.04
C TYR A 61 7.36 -6.38 -1.24
N SER A 62 7.97 -7.52 -1.57
CA SER A 62 7.76 -8.78 -0.87
C SER A 62 8.32 -8.84 0.56
N SER A 63 9.03 -7.81 1.04
CA SER A 63 9.49 -7.77 2.45
C SER A 63 8.45 -7.20 3.41
N LEU A 64 7.31 -6.75 2.89
CA LEU A 64 6.20 -6.22 3.68
C LEU A 64 5.23 -7.35 4.03
N ASP A 65 4.48 -7.18 5.11
CA ASP A 65 3.29 -7.99 5.36
C ASP A 65 2.11 -7.37 4.60
N ILE A 66 1.57 -8.10 3.62
CA ILE A 66 0.67 -7.54 2.61
C ILE A 66 -0.68 -8.25 2.63
N GLY A 67 -1.73 -7.49 2.95
CA GLY A 67 -3.12 -7.90 2.84
C GLY A 67 -3.74 -7.41 1.52
N ASP A 68 -3.56 -8.18 0.43
CA ASP A 68 -4.04 -7.82 -0.92
C ASP A 68 -5.05 -8.81 -1.52
N ALA A 69 -6.25 -8.85 -0.94
CA ALA A 69 -7.38 -9.58 -1.50
C ALA A 69 -8.12 -8.76 -2.59
N TRP A 70 -7.44 -8.34 -3.66
CA TRP A 70 -8.04 -7.42 -4.66
C TRP A 70 -9.19 -8.02 -5.47
N LYS A 71 -9.25 -9.35 -5.64
CA LYS A 71 -10.27 -10.02 -6.46
C LYS A 71 -11.61 -10.05 -5.73
N VAL A 72 -12.56 -9.26 -6.22
CA VAL A 72 -13.95 -9.21 -5.71
C VAL A 72 -14.87 -9.59 -6.88
N PRO A 73 -15.22 -10.87 -7.07
CA PRO A 73 -15.93 -11.31 -8.28
C PRO A 73 -17.25 -10.57 -8.53
N THR A 74 -18.00 -10.34 -7.45
CA THR A 74 -19.28 -9.64 -7.46
C THR A 74 -19.46 -8.81 -6.19
N LEU A 75 -20.42 -7.89 -6.20
CA LEU A 75 -20.77 -7.07 -5.06
C LEU A 75 -21.26 -7.84 -3.81
N LEU A 76 -21.58 -9.13 -3.93
CA LEU A 76 -21.90 -10.00 -2.79
C LEU A 76 -20.65 -10.38 -1.97
N HIS A 77 -19.48 -10.38 -2.60
CA HIS A 77 -18.20 -10.74 -1.98
C HIS A 77 -17.53 -9.57 -1.25
N VAL A 78 -18.17 -8.40 -1.22
CA VAL A 78 -17.65 -7.22 -0.50
C VAL A 78 -17.53 -7.50 0.99
N ALA A 79 -18.41 -8.31 1.56
CA ALA A 79 -18.31 -8.70 2.97
C ALA A 79 -17.06 -9.55 3.25
N GLU A 80 -16.74 -10.49 2.36
CA GLU A 80 -15.51 -11.28 2.46
C GLU A 80 -14.27 -10.41 2.30
N LYS A 81 -14.26 -9.51 1.30
CA LYS A 81 -13.18 -8.52 1.13
C LYS A 81 -12.97 -7.71 2.40
N TRP A 82 -14.06 -7.22 3.01
CA TRP A 82 -13.99 -6.48 4.26
C TRP A 82 -13.39 -7.32 5.40
N ASN A 83 -13.81 -8.58 5.54
CA ASN A 83 -13.25 -9.44 6.59
C ASN A 83 -11.74 -9.61 6.44
N ARG A 84 -11.23 -9.78 5.21
CA ARG A 84 -9.78 -9.84 4.94
C ARG A 84 -9.06 -8.54 5.31
N VAL A 85 -9.68 -7.39 5.02
CA VAL A 85 -9.13 -6.06 5.41
C VAL A 85 -9.11 -5.92 6.93
N TYR A 86 -10.21 -6.27 7.59
CA TYR A 86 -10.34 -6.24 9.04
C TYR A 86 -9.29 -7.12 9.71
N GLU A 87 -9.18 -8.39 9.30
CA GLU A 87 -8.19 -9.33 9.84
C GLU A 87 -6.76 -8.80 9.72
N HIS A 88 -6.40 -8.20 8.57
CA HIS A 88 -5.06 -7.65 8.37
C HIS A 88 -4.81 -6.37 9.18
N LEU A 89 -5.83 -5.54 9.41
CA LEU A 89 -5.73 -4.37 10.29
C LEU A 89 -5.55 -4.78 11.76
N GLU A 90 -6.28 -5.80 12.22
CA GLU A 90 -6.10 -6.36 13.57
C GLU A 90 -4.71 -6.98 13.74
N LEU A 91 -4.20 -7.67 12.73
CA LEU A 91 -2.83 -8.20 12.72
C LEU A 91 -1.79 -7.06 12.82
N ALA A 92 -1.99 -5.96 12.09
CA ALA A 92 -1.10 -4.80 12.18
C ALA A 92 -1.17 -4.12 13.56
N ALA A 93 -2.36 -4.04 14.16
CA ALA A 93 -2.60 -3.40 15.44
C ALA A 93 -1.80 -4.03 16.60
N VAL A 94 -1.68 -5.37 16.60
CA VAL A 94 -0.94 -6.13 17.62
C VAL A 94 0.45 -6.60 17.15
N GLY A 95 0.77 -6.35 15.88
CA GLY A 95 1.95 -6.85 15.20
C GLY A 95 3.27 -6.22 15.61
N ASN A 96 4.36 -6.74 15.05
CA ASN A 96 5.69 -6.20 15.31
C ASN A 96 5.87 -4.86 14.58
N ARG A 97 6.09 -3.78 15.34
CA ARG A 97 6.31 -2.42 14.81
C ARG A 97 7.57 -2.27 13.93
N ALA A 98 8.46 -3.26 13.93
CA ALA A 98 9.60 -3.30 13.01
C ALA A 98 9.22 -3.77 11.60
N HIS A 99 8.04 -4.36 11.42
CA HIS A 99 7.50 -4.75 10.12
C HIS A 99 6.57 -3.66 9.57
N ILE A 100 6.57 -3.50 8.24
CA ILE A 100 5.59 -2.66 7.55
C ILE A 100 4.42 -3.55 7.13
N TYR A 101 3.25 -3.26 7.67
CA TYR A 101 1.98 -3.82 7.22
C TYR A 101 1.41 -2.93 6.11
N LEU A 102 1.01 -3.54 4.99
CA LEU A 102 0.37 -2.88 3.87
C LEU A 102 -0.98 -3.53 3.58
N THR A 103 -2.05 -2.85 3.98
CA THR A 103 -3.42 -3.32 3.80
C THR A 103 -4.03 -2.66 2.56
N TYR A 104 -4.49 -3.45 1.59
CA TYR A 104 -5.26 -2.96 0.46
C TYR A 104 -6.76 -3.05 0.75
N SER A 105 -7.41 -1.91 0.91
CA SER A 105 -8.88 -1.83 0.97
C SER A 105 -9.52 -1.72 -0.43
N SER A 106 -8.71 -1.55 -1.47
CA SER A 106 -9.15 -1.59 -2.88
C SER A 106 -9.55 -2.99 -3.34
N GLY A 107 -10.34 -3.06 -4.41
CA GLY A 107 -10.74 -4.33 -5.00
C GLY A 107 -11.55 -4.15 -6.27
N ALA A 108 -11.49 -5.16 -7.14
CA ALA A 108 -12.12 -5.15 -8.44
C ALA A 108 -12.55 -6.56 -8.87
N GLY A 109 -13.55 -6.64 -9.74
CA GLY A 109 -13.89 -7.86 -10.46
C GLY A 109 -14.93 -7.62 -11.55
N LEU A 110 -15.27 -8.69 -12.26
CA LEU A 110 -16.10 -8.62 -13.47
C LEU A 110 -17.47 -7.98 -13.22
N PHE A 111 -18.08 -8.24 -12.06
CA PHE A 111 -19.37 -7.66 -11.64
C PHE A 111 -19.23 -6.77 -10.40
N ALA A 112 -18.03 -6.27 -10.13
CA ALA A 112 -17.75 -5.38 -9.02
C ALA A 112 -16.73 -4.32 -9.46
N CYS A 113 -17.24 -3.23 -10.04
CA CYS A 113 -16.41 -2.11 -10.43
C CYS A 113 -15.70 -1.51 -9.19
N PRO A 114 -14.44 -1.05 -9.32
CA PRO A 114 -13.67 -0.53 -8.18
C PRO A 114 -14.39 0.57 -7.39
N ASN A 115 -15.07 1.49 -8.08
CA ASN A 115 -15.83 2.56 -7.43
C ASN A 115 -16.97 2.03 -6.54
N ALA A 116 -17.64 0.95 -6.93
CA ALA A 116 -18.75 0.35 -6.19
C ALA A 116 -18.25 -0.46 -4.98
N VAL A 117 -17.09 -1.13 -5.13
CA VAL A 117 -16.39 -1.77 -4.00
C VAL A 117 -15.92 -0.71 -3.00
N ALA A 118 -15.22 0.32 -3.47
CA ALA A 118 -14.68 1.40 -2.64
C ALA A 118 -15.77 2.12 -1.82
N LYS A 119 -16.93 2.42 -2.42
CA LYS A 119 -18.08 3.02 -1.70
C LYS A 119 -18.49 2.23 -0.45
N ARG A 120 -18.40 0.90 -0.49
CA ARG A 120 -18.80 0.02 0.61
C ARG A 120 -17.65 -0.25 1.58
N ILE A 121 -16.46 -0.50 1.06
CA ILE A 121 -15.28 -0.78 1.90
C ILE A 121 -14.83 0.47 2.65
N ASN A 122 -14.80 1.65 2.01
CA ASN A 122 -14.36 2.89 2.67
C ASN A 122 -15.32 3.31 3.78
N ALA A 123 -16.63 3.05 3.65
CA ALA A 123 -17.60 3.29 4.72
C ALA A 123 -17.32 2.40 5.95
N ARG A 124 -17.11 1.10 5.73
CA ARG A 124 -16.76 0.16 6.82
C ARG A 124 -15.41 0.48 7.44
N LEU A 125 -14.43 0.89 6.63
CA LEU A 125 -13.13 1.34 7.11
C LEU A 125 -13.25 2.58 7.99
N TYR A 126 -14.09 3.53 7.60
CA TYR A 126 -14.38 4.72 8.41
C TYR A 126 -15.02 4.35 9.75
N ASP A 127 -16.01 3.45 9.77
CA ASP A 127 -16.65 3.00 11.01
C ASP A 127 -15.65 2.29 11.93
N TYR A 128 -14.81 1.41 11.36
CA TYR A 128 -13.75 0.71 12.08
C TYR A 128 -12.75 1.69 12.71
N LEU A 129 -12.22 2.64 11.93
CA LEU A 129 -11.25 3.62 12.44
C LEU A 129 -11.89 4.54 13.48
N THR A 130 -13.16 4.92 13.30
CA THR A 130 -13.91 5.72 14.28
C THR A 130 -13.99 5.01 15.63
N ALA A 131 -14.24 3.69 15.64
CA ALA A 131 -14.29 2.89 16.86
C ALA A 131 -12.95 2.80 17.61
N HIS A 132 -11.83 3.09 16.93
CA HIS A 132 -10.48 3.06 17.50
C HIS A 132 -9.94 4.45 17.85
N LEU A 133 -10.71 5.53 17.66
CA LEU A 133 -10.27 6.88 17.99
C LEU A 133 -9.86 7.00 19.47
N GLY A 134 -8.73 7.66 19.70
CA GLY A 134 -8.14 7.81 21.04
C GLY A 134 -7.34 6.61 21.53
N GLN A 135 -7.29 5.51 20.77
CA GLN A 135 -6.44 4.37 21.07
C GLN A 135 -5.07 4.51 20.38
N SER A 136 -4.00 4.04 21.04
CA SER A 136 -2.65 4.00 20.47
C SER A 136 -2.48 2.75 19.58
N VAL A 137 -3.11 2.74 18.41
CA VAL A 137 -3.10 1.61 17.46
C VAL A 137 -2.24 1.92 16.24
N HIS A 138 -1.51 0.92 15.74
CA HIS A 138 -0.74 1.02 14.51
C HIS A 138 -1.38 0.20 13.39
N PHE A 139 -1.87 0.86 12.33
CA PHE A 139 -2.52 0.19 11.20
C PHE A 139 -1.59 -0.05 10.00
N GLY A 140 -0.32 0.34 10.10
CA GLY A 140 0.61 0.33 8.96
C GLY A 140 0.16 1.29 7.85
N ILE A 141 0.37 0.86 6.61
CA ILE A 141 -0.01 1.59 5.39
C ILE A 141 -1.35 1.04 4.91
N ILE A 142 -2.31 1.93 4.67
CA ILE A 142 -3.60 1.57 4.06
C ILE A 142 -3.65 2.14 2.64
N ALA A 143 -3.66 1.27 1.63
CA ALA A 143 -3.83 1.63 0.24
C ALA A 143 -5.30 1.45 -0.17
N MET A 144 -5.91 2.47 -0.79
CA MET A 144 -7.35 2.50 -1.06
C MET A 144 -7.70 3.16 -2.38
N ASP A 145 -8.84 2.77 -2.94
CA ASP A 145 -9.45 3.41 -4.10
C ASP A 145 -10.35 4.57 -3.65
N TYR A 146 -10.29 5.69 -4.38
CA TYR A 146 -11.11 6.89 -4.16
C TYR A 146 -11.14 7.38 -2.68
N PRO A 147 -9.98 7.64 -2.06
CA PRO A 147 -9.92 8.18 -0.70
C PRO A 147 -10.65 9.52 -0.61
N ALA A 148 -11.57 9.65 0.35
CA ALA A 148 -12.15 10.93 0.71
C ALA A 148 -11.31 11.63 1.78
N ALA A 149 -11.24 12.97 1.73
CA ALA A 149 -10.43 13.75 2.66
C ALA A 149 -10.66 13.42 4.15
N PRO A 150 -11.90 13.24 4.66
CA PRO A 150 -12.11 12.90 6.06
C PRO A 150 -11.46 11.59 6.49
N LEU A 151 -11.50 10.56 5.64
CA LEU A 151 -10.92 9.25 5.92
C LEU A 151 -9.39 9.33 5.95
N VAL A 152 -8.79 10.10 5.04
CA VAL A 152 -7.34 10.33 5.01
C VAL A 152 -6.89 11.09 6.27
N GLN A 153 -7.62 12.14 6.66
CA GLN A 153 -7.32 12.90 7.87
C GLN A 153 -7.43 12.03 9.13
N MET A 154 -8.43 11.16 9.20
CA MET A 154 -8.59 10.22 10.30
C MET A 154 -7.38 9.28 10.43
N ILE A 155 -6.90 8.70 9.32
CA ILE A 155 -5.72 7.83 9.32
C ILE A 155 -4.47 8.59 9.77
N ILE A 156 -4.29 9.83 9.31
CA ILE A 156 -3.17 10.68 9.72
C ILE A 156 -3.23 10.94 11.23
N GLY A 157 -4.41 11.20 11.79
CA GLY A 157 -4.62 11.52 13.21
C GLY A 157 -4.32 10.39 14.21
N PHE A 158 -4.00 9.18 13.74
CA PHE A 158 -3.49 8.09 14.60
C PHE A 158 -1.98 8.20 14.90
N ASN A 159 -1.27 9.16 14.31
CA ASN A 159 0.17 9.41 14.51
C ASN A 159 0.41 10.80 15.11
#